data_AF-A0A956USS9-F1
#
_entry.id   AF-A0A956USS9-F1
#
_cell.length_a   1.000
_cell.length_b   1.000
_cell.length_c   1.000
_cell.angle_alpha   90.00
_cell.angle_beta   90.00
_cell.angle_gamma   90.00
#
_symmetry.space_group_name_H-M   'P 1'
#
loop_
_entity.id
_entity.type
_entity.pdbx_description
1 polymer ?
#
loop_
_entity_poly.entity_id
_entity_poly.type
_entity_poly.pdbx_seq_one_letter_code
_entity_poly.pdbx_strand_id
1 'polypeptide(L)'
;MSGTAHRWLAAALVIMAGGLAANSLIGPLAFDLIDYPFSETVRNQGIGLEFVSISLVAPWSLVAAVLIWGSRTPYAPVLAVAPGGYTAYMMAQYIVGPNYVVYPHALLVHLALFLLGGGTALAGWSLCSPSAFARPKLLSRYGYLAAGLALFVVSRYLPAFAGSVTEEPLPGEFADDPAMFWTIVLLDIGVVVPAAVVTAVALFQRRPGAAKALYALTGWFTLVPVSVAAMAIVMLINDDPHKSTASAVIFAVAATLVTLFAAWVHVRLAGHQSSPGGG
;
A
#
# COMPACT_ATOMS: atom_id res chain seq x y z
N MET A 1 12.62 -24.18 -13.12
CA MET A 1 12.73 -22.70 -13.28
C MET A 1 12.11 -21.91 -12.11
N SER A 2 11.18 -22.46 -11.32
CA SER A 2 10.56 -21.75 -10.19
C SER A 2 11.54 -21.36 -9.06
N GLY A 3 12.48 -22.23 -8.70
CA GLY A 3 13.36 -22.01 -7.55
C GLY A 3 14.26 -20.77 -7.65
N THR A 4 14.82 -20.49 -8.83
CA THR A 4 15.66 -19.29 -9.05
C THR A 4 14.84 -18.00 -8.98
N ALA A 5 13.63 -18.01 -9.55
CA ALA A 5 12.73 -16.85 -9.51
C ALA A 5 12.26 -16.51 -8.08
N HIS A 6 11.99 -17.53 -7.25
CA HIS A 6 11.62 -17.32 -5.83
C HIS A 6 12.79 -16.73 -5.03
N ARG A 7 14.02 -17.20 -5.25
CA ARG A 7 15.22 -16.66 -4.60
C ARG A 7 15.47 -15.20 -4.97
N TRP A 8 15.32 -14.85 -6.26
CA TRP A 8 15.42 -13.47 -6.70
C TRP A 8 14.35 -12.59 -6.05
N LEU A 9 13.09 -13.04 -6.00
CA LEU A 9 11.99 -12.27 -5.40
C LEU A 9 12.21 -12.04 -3.90
N ALA A 10 12.68 -13.06 -3.18
CA ALA A 10 13.03 -12.94 -1.78
C ALA A 10 14.24 -11.99 -1.56
N ALA A 11 15.26 -12.05 -2.41
CA ALA A 11 16.37 -11.09 -2.35
C ALA A 11 15.91 -9.65 -2.63
N ALA A 12 15.02 -9.45 -3.60
CA ALA A 12 14.42 -8.15 -3.90
C ALA A 12 13.67 -7.58 -2.70
N LEU A 13 12.90 -8.40 -1.98
CA LEU A 13 12.22 -8.00 -0.74
C LEU A 13 13.18 -7.60 0.38
N VAL A 14 14.31 -8.31 0.54
CA VAL A 14 15.34 -7.95 1.54
C VAL A 14 16.00 -6.61 1.19
N ILE A 15 16.36 -6.41 -0.08
CA ILE A 15 16.95 -5.15 -0.56
C ILE A 15 15.95 -4.01 -0.37
N MET A 16 14.68 -4.23 -0.71
CA MET A 16 13.61 -3.26 -0.52
C MET A 16 13.40 -2.91 0.95
N ALA A 17 13.41 -3.90 1.86
CA ALA A 17 13.30 -3.67 3.29
C ALA A 17 14.46 -2.80 3.82
N GLY A 18 15.69 -3.12 3.41
CA GLY A 18 16.88 -2.32 3.77
C GLY A 18 16.82 -0.91 3.20
N GLY A 19 16.38 -0.75 1.95
CA GLY A 19 16.25 0.54 1.30
C GLY A 19 15.14 1.42 1.89
N LEU A 20 13.99 0.84 2.25
CA LEU A 20 12.94 1.54 2.99
C LEU A 20 13.45 1.99 4.37
N ALA A 21 14.07 1.10 5.14
CA ALA A 21 14.62 1.45 6.44
C ALA A 21 15.69 2.55 6.34
N ALA A 22 16.57 2.48 5.34
CA ALA A 22 17.57 3.52 5.09
C ALA A 22 16.91 4.85 4.71
N ASN A 23 15.91 4.84 3.81
CA ASN A 23 15.15 6.03 3.45
C ASN A 23 14.45 6.67 4.66
N SER A 24 13.81 5.85 5.51
CA SER A 24 13.16 6.34 6.73
C SER A 24 14.15 6.99 7.68
N LEU A 25 15.29 6.33 7.95
CA LEU A 25 16.29 6.84 8.89
C LEU A 25 16.99 8.11 8.36
N ILE A 26 17.39 8.11 7.10
CA ILE A 26 18.08 9.24 6.46
C ILE A 26 17.11 10.41 6.24
N GLY A 27 15.84 10.12 5.98
CA GLY A 27 14.77 11.09 5.79
C GLY A 27 14.25 11.69 7.11
N PRO A 28 12.98 12.13 7.13
CA PRO A 28 12.46 13.02 8.18
C PRO A 28 12.25 12.34 9.53
N LEU A 29 12.38 11.01 9.62
CA LEU A 29 12.12 10.28 10.87
C LEU A 29 13.25 10.42 11.90
N ALA A 30 14.51 10.50 11.46
CA ALA A 30 15.66 10.47 12.38
C ALA A 30 16.75 11.50 12.06
N PHE A 31 17.40 11.39 10.89
CA PHE A 31 18.57 12.22 10.60
C PHE A 31 18.27 13.47 9.76
N ASP A 32 17.11 13.53 9.09
CA ASP A 32 16.65 14.68 8.28
C ASP A 32 17.71 15.18 7.29
N LEU A 33 18.42 14.23 6.63
CA LEU A 33 19.52 14.51 5.71
C LEU A 33 19.06 14.73 4.26
N ILE A 34 17.78 14.50 3.98
CA ILE A 34 17.18 14.75 2.67
C ILE A 34 16.27 15.97 2.79
N ASP A 35 16.68 17.06 2.16
CA ASP A 35 15.87 18.27 2.05
C ASP A 35 14.72 18.04 1.07
N TYR A 36 13.54 17.75 1.61
CA TYR A 36 12.30 17.73 0.85
C TYR A 36 11.67 19.12 0.86
N PRO A 37 11.37 19.72 -0.32
CA PRO A 37 10.63 20.98 -0.39
C PRO A 37 9.14 20.73 -0.14
N PHE A 38 8.82 20.34 1.09
CA PHE A 38 7.47 20.10 1.59
C PHE A 38 7.05 21.22 2.55
N SER A 39 5.74 21.45 2.67
CA SER A 39 5.22 22.16 3.84
C SER A 39 5.48 21.38 5.13
N GLU A 40 5.33 22.07 6.26
CA GLU A 40 5.36 21.45 7.58
C GLU A 40 4.32 20.32 7.71
N THR A 41 3.14 20.52 7.10
CA THR A 41 2.05 19.54 7.10
C THR A 41 2.45 18.24 6.44
N VAL A 42 2.99 18.30 5.22
CA VAL A 42 3.44 17.10 4.51
C VAL A 42 4.67 16.49 5.18
N ARG A 43 5.54 17.29 5.82
CA ARG A 43 6.63 16.77 6.64
C ARG A 43 6.12 15.95 7.84
N ASN A 44 5.12 16.44 8.56
CA ASN A 44 4.49 15.74 9.69
C ASN A 44 3.83 14.43 9.24
N GLN A 45 3.12 14.45 8.12
CA GLN A 45 2.59 13.23 7.50
C GLN A 45 3.73 12.27 7.13
N GLY A 46 4.80 12.78 6.52
CA GLY A 46 6.00 12.03 6.19
C GLY A 46 6.60 11.28 7.37
N ILE A 47 6.68 11.89 8.56
CA ILE A 47 7.17 11.22 9.77
C ILE A 47 6.29 10.01 10.14
N GLY A 48 4.96 10.17 10.17
CA GLY A 48 4.04 9.08 10.51
C GLY A 48 4.10 7.92 9.50
N LEU A 49 4.26 8.25 8.23
CA LEU A 49 4.48 7.32 7.13
C LEU A 49 5.80 6.55 7.25
N GLU A 50 6.90 7.24 7.51
CA GLU A 50 8.23 6.62 7.64
C GLU A 50 8.28 5.70 8.87
N PHE A 51 7.59 6.07 9.95
CA PHE A 51 7.38 5.21 11.10
C PHE A 51 6.71 3.88 10.71
N VAL A 52 5.64 3.91 9.90
CA VAL A 52 4.99 2.67 9.43
C VAL A 52 5.88 1.89 8.46
N SER A 53 6.64 2.58 7.62
CA SER A 53 7.58 1.96 6.68
C SER A 53 8.64 1.12 7.40
N ILE A 54 9.23 1.64 8.46
CA ILE A 54 10.27 0.92 9.24
C ILE A 54 9.68 -0.10 10.23
N SER A 55 8.54 0.19 10.86
CA SER A 55 7.96 -0.66 11.93
C SER A 55 7.06 -1.78 11.42
N LEU A 56 6.51 -1.65 10.20
CA LEU A 56 5.56 -2.61 9.64
C LEU A 56 5.99 -3.12 8.27
N VAL A 57 6.26 -2.23 7.30
CA VAL A 57 6.46 -2.64 5.90
C VAL A 57 7.80 -3.34 5.70
N ALA A 58 8.88 -2.81 6.27
CA ALA A 58 10.19 -3.48 6.22
C ALA A 58 10.16 -4.86 6.92
N PRO A 59 9.63 -5.01 8.15
CA PRO A 59 9.44 -6.32 8.78
C PRO A 59 8.58 -7.27 7.96
N TRP A 60 7.45 -6.81 7.40
CA TRP A 60 6.62 -7.62 6.49
C TRP A 60 7.44 -8.12 5.31
N SER A 61 8.23 -7.24 4.69
CA SER A 61 9.06 -7.58 3.53
C SER A 61 10.08 -8.67 3.87
N LEU A 62 10.70 -8.60 5.05
CA LEU A 62 11.63 -9.63 5.53
C LEU A 62 10.91 -10.96 5.82
N VAL A 63 9.74 -10.93 6.46
CA VAL A 63 8.94 -12.14 6.71
C VAL A 63 8.51 -12.77 5.39
N ALA A 64 8.03 -11.98 4.43
CA ALA A 64 7.68 -12.43 3.09
C ALA A 64 8.90 -13.03 2.37
N ALA A 65 10.08 -12.40 2.48
CA ALA A 65 11.32 -12.93 1.92
C ALA A 65 11.65 -14.31 2.47
N VAL A 66 11.62 -14.48 3.80
CA VAL A 66 11.86 -15.78 4.47
C VAL A 66 10.85 -16.83 4.02
N LEU A 67 9.56 -16.47 3.96
CA LEU A 67 8.51 -17.40 3.54
C LEU A 67 8.58 -17.75 2.06
N ILE A 68 9.11 -16.88 1.20
CA ILE A 68 9.34 -17.18 -0.22
C ILE A 68 10.63 -17.98 -0.39
N TRP A 69 11.65 -17.73 0.45
CA TRP A 69 12.96 -18.37 0.37
C TRP A 69 12.88 -19.87 0.67
N GLY A 70 12.93 -20.67 -0.40
CA GLY A 70 12.90 -22.13 -0.31
C GLY A 70 11.51 -22.74 -0.15
N SER A 71 10.43 -21.94 -0.17
CA SER A 71 9.08 -22.51 -0.13
C SER A 71 8.72 -23.25 -1.41
N ARG A 72 7.94 -24.31 -1.25
CA ARG A 72 7.18 -24.96 -2.32
C ARG A 72 5.72 -24.52 -2.35
N THR A 73 5.37 -23.56 -1.47
CA THR A 73 4.02 -23.11 -1.22
C THR A 73 3.53 -22.23 -2.38
N PRO A 74 2.51 -22.66 -3.15
CA PRO A 74 2.14 -21.97 -4.39
C PRO A 74 1.63 -20.53 -4.22
N TYR A 75 1.21 -20.13 -3.00
CA TYR A 75 0.76 -18.77 -2.71
C TYR A 75 1.87 -17.86 -2.18
N ALA A 76 3.04 -18.38 -1.76
CA ALA A 76 4.07 -17.56 -1.11
C ALA A 76 4.49 -16.31 -1.91
N PRO A 77 4.64 -16.34 -3.26
CA PRO A 77 5.02 -15.15 -4.01
C PRO A 77 4.05 -13.96 -3.89
N VAL A 78 2.76 -14.21 -3.63
CA VAL A 78 1.78 -13.11 -3.52
C VAL A 78 2.00 -12.24 -2.28
N LEU A 79 2.74 -12.74 -1.28
CA LEU A 79 3.11 -11.97 -0.08
C LEU A 79 3.95 -10.73 -0.40
N ALA A 80 4.61 -10.73 -1.57
CA ALA A 80 5.42 -9.62 -2.05
C ALA A 80 4.58 -8.47 -2.63
N VAL A 81 3.31 -8.70 -2.99
CA VAL A 81 2.47 -7.72 -3.70
C VAL A 81 2.17 -6.50 -2.83
N ALA A 82 1.79 -6.73 -1.57
CA ALA A 82 1.46 -5.66 -0.64
C ALA A 82 2.66 -4.72 -0.35
N PRO A 83 3.79 -5.21 0.20
CA PRO A 83 4.93 -4.33 0.48
C PRO A 83 5.60 -3.79 -0.79
N GLY A 84 5.62 -4.57 -1.88
CA GLY A 84 6.20 -4.15 -3.15
C GLY A 84 5.44 -2.99 -3.77
N GLY A 85 4.11 -3.11 -3.84
CA GLY A 85 3.32 -1.99 -4.32
C GLY A 85 3.49 -0.79 -3.38
N TYR A 86 3.58 -0.99 -2.05
CA TYR A 86 3.49 0.10 -1.06
C TYR A 86 4.68 1.00 -1.28
N THR A 87 5.82 0.36 -1.45
CA THR A 87 7.05 1.00 -1.89
C THR A 87 6.85 1.76 -3.19
N ALA A 88 6.26 1.18 -4.23
CA ALA A 88 6.01 1.89 -5.49
C ALA A 88 5.08 3.11 -5.33
N TYR A 89 3.96 2.95 -4.61
CA TYR A 89 3.01 4.02 -4.33
C TYR A 89 3.66 5.17 -3.55
N MET A 90 4.47 4.84 -2.55
CA MET A 90 5.16 5.82 -1.74
C MET A 90 6.30 6.51 -2.48
N MET A 91 7.11 5.76 -3.22
CA MET A 91 8.23 6.36 -3.94
C MET A 91 7.76 7.23 -5.10
N ALA A 92 6.63 6.91 -5.76
CA ALA A 92 6.02 7.81 -6.74
C ALA A 92 5.69 9.18 -6.14
N GLN A 93 5.20 9.19 -4.90
CA GLN A 93 4.94 10.40 -4.13
C GLN A 93 6.23 11.17 -3.81
N TYR A 94 7.30 10.51 -3.38
CA TYR A 94 8.59 11.18 -3.14
C TYR A 94 9.28 11.71 -4.41
N ILE A 95 8.97 11.13 -5.57
CA ILE A 95 9.53 11.56 -6.86
C ILE A 95 8.79 12.78 -7.41
N VAL A 96 7.45 12.77 -7.36
CA VAL A 96 6.60 13.76 -8.04
C VAL A 96 6.05 14.82 -7.08
N GLY A 97 5.75 14.42 -5.84
CA GLY A 97 5.09 15.25 -4.85
C GLY A 97 5.89 16.47 -4.40
N PRO A 98 7.18 16.34 -4.06
CA PRO A 98 7.99 17.50 -3.72
C PRO A 98 8.23 18.38 -4.95
N ASN A 99 8.06 19.69 -4.78
CA ASN A 99 8.25 20.69 -5.84
C ASN A 99 9.74 20.98 -6.11
N TYR A 100 10.52 19.95 -6.46
CA TYR A 100 11.94 20.11 -6.73
C TYR A 100 12.20 21.02 -7.93
N VAL A 101 12.90 22.12 -7.69
CA VAL A 101 13.42 23.01 -8.74
C VAL A 101 14.90 22.74 -9.07
N VAL A 102 15.56 21.89 -8.28
CA VAL A 102 16.93 21.39 -8.47
C VAL A 102 16.92 19.88 -8.27
N TYR A 103 17.73 19.14 -9.03
CA TYR A 103 17.82 17.68 -8.92
C TYR A 103 18.27 17.25 -7.52
N PRO A 104 17.43 16.53 -6.75
CA PRO A 104 17.82 16.06 -5.43
C PRO A 104 18.66 14.80 -5.53
N HIS A 105 19.66 14.66 -4.66
CA HIS A 105 20.50 13.45 -4.62
C HIS A 105 19.70 12.17 -4.35
N ALA A 106 18.59 12.28 -3.61
CA ALA A 106 17.72 11.17 -3.27
C ALA A 106 16.91 10.63 -4.46
N LEU A 107 16.76 11.39 -5.57
CA LEU A 107 15.90 11.01 -6.70
C LEU A 107 16.21 9.61 -7.23
N LEU A 108 17.49 9.30 -7.43
CA LEU A 108 17.90 8.01 -7.99
C LEU A 108 17.59 6.85 -7.04
N VAL A 109 17.67 7.09 -5.73
CA VAL A 109 17.31 6.10 -4.71
C VAL A 109 15.81 5.87 -4.69
N HIS A 110 15.00 6.93 -4.69
CA HIS A 110 13.55 6.81 -4.76
C HIS A 110 13.09 6.13 -6.05
N LEU A 111 13.69 6.47 -7.19
CA LEU A 111 13.40 5.80 -8.46
C LEU A 111 13.79 4.33 -8.45
N ALA A 112 14.96 3.99 -7.89
CA ALA A 112 15.37 2.59 -7.75
C ALA A 112 14.39 1.80 -6.87
N LEU A 113 13.95 2.38 -5.75
CA LEU A 113 12.96 1.77 -4.86
C LEU A 113 11.58 1.67 -5.52
N PHE A 114 11.17 2.67 -6.30
CA PHE A 114 9.94 2.63 -7.09
C PHE A 114 9.93 1.44 -8.05
N LEU A 115 11.00 1.31 -8.84
CA LEU A 115 11.16 0.22 -9.81
C LEU A 115 11.27 -1.14 -9.11
N LEU A 116 12.03 -1.22 -8.02
CA LEU A 116 12.17 -2.43 -7.22
C LEU A 116 10.83 -2.86 -6.61
N GLY A 117 10.08 -1.93 -6.02
CA GLY A 117 8.77 -2.19 -5.43
C GLY A 117 7.75 -2.65 -6.46
N GLY A 118 7.61 -1.90 -7.56
CA GLY A 118 6.69 -2.23 -8.65
C GLY A 118 7.05 -3.57 -9.30
N GLY A 119 8.34 -3.79 -9.59
CA GLY A 119 8.86 -5.05 -10.12
C GLY A 119 8.62 -6.22 -9.17
N THR A 120 8.83 -6.03 -7.87
CA THR A 120 8.58 -7.04 -6.82
C THR A 120 7.10 -7.40 -6.74
N ALA A 121 6.21 -6.41 -6.80
CA ALA A 121 4.77 -6.66 -6.80
C ALA A 121 4.31 -7.40 -8.04
N LEU A 122 4.76 -6.99 -9.23
CA LEU A 122 4.43 -7.65 -10.49
C LEU A 122 5.02 -9.07 -10.58
N ALA A 123 6.23 -9.27 -10.09
CA ALA A 123 6.86 -10.59 -10.01
C ALA A 123 6.12 -11.51 -9.02
N GLY A 124 5.81 -11.02 -7.81
CA GLY A 124 5.04 -11.76 -6.82
C GLY A 124 3.64 -12.14 -7.33
N TRP A 125 2.99 -11.21 -8.04
CA TRP A 125 1.74 -11.51 -8.73
C TRP A 125 1.94 -12.58 -9.81
N SER A 126 2.83 -12.38 -10.78
CA SER A 126 2.98 -13.30 -11.92
C SER A 126 3.42 -14.72 -11.53
N LEU A 127 4.27 -14.86 -10.51
CA LEU A 127 4.76 -16.15 -10.02
C LEU A 127 3.72 -16.93 -9.20
N CYS A 128 2.70 -16.26 -8.68
CA CYS A 128 1.66 -16.92 -7.88
C CYS A 128 0.54 -17.50 -8.76
N SER A 129 0.29 -18.80 -8.65
CA SER A 129 -0.80 -19.46 -9.37
C SER A 129 -2.17 -19.10 -8.75
N PRO A 130 -3.20 -18.77 -9.56
CA PRO A 130 -4.57 -18.62 -9.07
C PRO A 130 -5.14 -19.87 -8.38
N SER A 131 -4.65 -21.06 -8.74
CA SER A 131 -5.05 -22.32 -8.09
C SER A 131 -4.51 -22.49 -6.68
N ALA A 132 -3.60 -21.62 -6.23
CA ALA A 132 -3.01 -21.66 -4.91
C ALA A 132 -3.99 -21.32 -3.77
N PHE A 133 -5.13 -20.68 -4.10
CA PHE A 133 -6.07 -20.15 -3.12
C PHE A 133 -7.35 -20.97 -3.03
N ALA A 134 -7.84 -21.11 -1.80
CA ALA A 134 -9.18 -21.63 -1.56
C ALA A 134 -10.25 -20.72 -2.19
N ARG A 135 -11.34 -21.32 -2.69
CA ARG A 135 -12.51 -20.59 -3.20
C ARG A 135 -13.70 -20.85 -2.28
N PRO A 136 -13.85 -20.10 -1.17
CA PRO A 136 -14.96 -20.29 -0.26
C PRO A 136 -16.29 -20.05 -0.97
N LYS A 137 -17.36 -20.72 -0.51
CA LYS A 137 -18.73 -20.55 -1.07
C LYS A 137 -19.19 -19.09 -1.08
N LEU A 138 -18.67 -18.28 -0.16
CA LEU A 138 -18.99 -16.86 0.01
C LEU A 138 -18.03 -15.91 -0.74
N LEU A 139 -17.15 -16.42 -1.61
CA LEU A 139 -16.16 -15.58 -2.31
C LEU A 139 -16.79 -14.39 -3.05
N SER A 140 -17.97 -14.56 -3.66
CA SER A 140 -18.69 -13.47 -4.32
C SER A 140 -19.17 -12.37 -3.36
N ARG A 141 -19.39 -12.67 -2.07
CA ARG A 141 -19.77 -11.64 -1.08
C ARG A 141 -18.62 -10.69 -0.78
N TYR A 142 -17.37 -11.13 -0.90
CA TYR A 142 -16.22 -10.24 -0.78
C TYR A 142 -16.12 -9.23 -1.93
N GLY A 143 -16.87 -9.44 -3.03
CA GLY A 143 -17.01 -8.43 -4.09
C GLY A 143 -17.62 -7.14 -3.57
N TYR A 144 -18.61 -7.22 -2.66
CA TYR A 144 -19.20 -6.03 -2.03
C TYR A 144 -18.20 -5.26 -1.19
N LEU A 145 -17.28 -5.97 -0.53
CA LEU A 145 -16.22 -5.30 0.21
C LEU A 145 -15.25 -4.59 -0.74
N ALA A 146 -14.76 -5.27 -1.78
CA ALA A 146 -13.85 -4.65 -2.73
C ALA A 146 -14.48 -3.41 -3.39
N ALA A 147 -15.78 -3.47 -3.72
CA ALA A 147 -16.55 -2.33 -4.18
C ALA A 147 -16.70 -1.24 -3.11
N GLY A 148 -16.94 -1.63 -1.85
CA GLY A 148 -17.02 -0.71 -0.71
C GLY A 148 -15.71 0.02 -0.43
N LEU A 149 -14.57 -0.67 -0.55
CA LEU A 149 -13.23 -0.05 -0.44
C LEU A 149 -13.00 0.96 -1.57
N ALA A 150 -13.36 0.61 -2.82
CA ALA A 150 -13.30 1.55 -3.94
C ALA A 150 -14.17 2.79 -3.68
N LEU A 151 -15.42 2.58 -3.25
CA LEU A 151 -16.36 3.66 -2.94
C LEU A 151 -15.85 4.54 -1.79
N PHE A 152 -15.28 3.93 -0.75
CA PHE A 152 -14.68 4.65 0.36
C PHE A 152 -13.54 5.56 -0.13
N VAL A 153 -12.61 5.05 -0.94
CA VAL A 153 -11.54 5.87 -1.51
C VAL A 153 -12.10 7.02 -2.34
N VAL A 154 -13.05 6.75 -3.25
CA VAL A 154 -13.71 7.79 -4.06
C VAL A 154 -14.40 8.84 -3.19
N SER A 155 -15.05 8.43 -2.10
CA SER A 155 -15.78 9.34 -1.21
C SER A 155 -14.89 10.39 -0.56
N ARG A 156 -13.60 10.08 -0.34
CA ARG A 156 -12.62 11.03 0.21
C ARG A 156 -12.31 12.20 -0.73
N TYR A 157 -12.54 12.02 -2.03
CA TYR A 157 -12.25 13.01 -3.06
C TYR A 157 -13.50 13.72 -3.60
N LEU A 158 -14.68 13.44 -3.02
CA LEU A 158 -15.93 14.13 -3.41
C LEU A 158 -15.82 15.66 -3.27
N PRO A 159 -15.24 16.24 -2.20
CA PRO A 159 -15.06 17.68 -2.12
C PRO A 159 -14.16 18.22 -3.24
N ALA A 160 -13.08 17.51 -3.60
CA ALA A 160 -12.19 17.90 -4.68
C ALA A 160 -12.90 17.88 -6.04
N PHE A 161 -13.74 16.87 -6.30
CA PHE A 161 -14.53 16.81 -7.54
C PHE A 161 -15.62 17.88 -7.58
N ALA A 162 -16.31 18.13 -6.47
CA ALA A 162 -17.28 19.22 -6.39
C ALA A 162 -16.60 20.57 -6.63
N GLY A 163 -15.48 20.83 -5.95
CA GLY A 163 -14.66 22.02 -6.12
C GLY A 163 -14.13 22.20 -7.54
N SER A 164 -13.82 21.10 -8.25
CA SER A 164 -13.39 21.19 -9.65
C SER A 164 -14.49 21.66 -10.62
N VAL A 165 -15.77 21.43 -10.27
CA VAL A 165 -16.92 21.91 -11.05
C VAL A 165 -17.26 23.35 -10.70
N THR A 166 -17.05 23.76 -9.44
CA THR A 166 -17.35 25.11 -8.95
C THR A 166 -16.15 26.06 -9.02
N GLU A 167 -14.99 25.59 -9.47
CA GLU A 167 -13.71 26.31 -9.46
C GLU A 167 -13.32 26.84 -8.07
N GLU A 168 -13.67 26.08 -7.03
CA GLU A 168 -13.28 26.41 -5.65
C GLU A 168 -11.77 26.24 -5.45
N PRO A 169 -11.14 27.13 -4.65
CA PRO A 169 -9.73 26.99 -4.31
C PRO A 169 -9.48 25.70 -3.51
N LEU A 170 -8.29 25.14 -3.67
CA LEU A 170 -7.86 24.01 -2.85
C LEU A 170 -7.90 24.40 -1.35
N PRO A 171 -8.36 23.49 -0.48
CA PRO A 171 -8.15 23.63 0.96
C PRO A 171 -6.69 23.94 1.29
N GLY A 172 -6.46 24.75 2.32
CA GLY A 172 -5.11 25.20 2.72
C GLY A 172 -4.10 24.06 2.82
N GLU A 173 -4.50 22.94 3.44
CA GLU A 173 -3.66 21.74 3.59
C GLU A 173 -3.11 21.17 2.27
N PHE A 174 -3.84 21.37 1.16
CA PHE A 174 -3.45 20.89 -0.17
C PHE A 174 -2.88 21.99 -1.05
N ALA A 175 -3.18 23.25 -0.74
CA ALA A 175 -2.68 24.41 -1.47
C ALA A 175 -1.17 24.62 -1.22
N ASP A 176 -0.67 24.22 -0.05
CA ASP A 176 0.76 24.34 0.30
C ASP A 176 1.62 23.31 -0.47
N ASP A 177 1.10 22.12 -0.75
CA ASP A 177 1.79 21.06 -1.53
C ASP A 177 0.87 20.45 -2.62
N PRO A 178 0.51 21.22 -3.66
CA PRO A 178 -0.49 20.81 -4.64
C PRO A 178 -0.02 19.60 -5.47
N ALA A 179 1.27 19.51 -5.80
CA ALA A 179 1.82 18.38 -6.52
C ALA A 179 1.72 17.08 -5.72
N MET A 180 1.93 17.15 -4.39
CA MET A 180 1.75 16.02 -3.48
C MET A 180 0.29 15.57 -3.48
N PHE A 181 -0.65 16.51 -3.26
CA PHE A 181 -2.08 16.22 -3.29
C PHE A 181 -2.53 15.55 -4.59
N TRP A 182 -2.21 16.15 -5.75
CA TRP A 182 -2.63 15.60 -7.05
C TRP A 182 -1.97 14.27 -7.39
N THR A 183 -0.73 14.05 -6.94
CA THR A 183 -0.08 12.74 -7.07
C THR A 183 -0.85 11.66 -6.31
N ILE A 184 -1.27 11.95 -5.08
CA ILE A 184 -2.09 11.03 -4.27
C ILE A 184 -3.45 10.79 -4.92
N VAL A 185 -4.14 11.85 -5.39
CA VAL A 185 -5.41 11.73 -6.12
C VAL A 185 -5.25 10.82 -7.33
N LEU A 186 -4.20 11.02 -8.14
CA LEU A 186 -3.94 10.23 -9.33
C LEU A 186 -3.67 8.75 -9.00
N LEU A 187 -2.91 8.47 -7.95
CA LEU A 187 -2.62 7.09 -7.55
C LEU A 187 -3.88 6.41 -6.97
N ASP A 188 -4.63 7.09 -6.12
CA ASP A 188 -5.84 6.54 -5.51
C ASP A 188 -6.93 6.29 -6.54
N ILE A 189 -7.26 7.30 -7.35
CA ILE A 189 -8.36 7.23 -8.32
C ILE A 189 -7.94 6.52 -9.61
N GLY A 190 -6.70 6.73 -10.06
CA GLY A 190 -6.18 6.17 -11.32
C GLY A 190 -5.64 4.74 -11.20
N VAL A 191 -5.27 4.29 -10.00
CA VAL A 191 -4.68 2.96 -9.80
C VAL A 191 -5.45 2.13 -8.78
N VAL A 192 -5.62 2.63 -7.55
CA VAL A 192 -6.18 1.84 -6.43
C VAL A 192 -7.66 1.54 -6.66
N VAL A 193 -8.47 2.53 -7.03
CA VAL A 193 -9.91 2.36 -7.29
C VAL A 193 -10.15 1.39 -8.46
N PRO A 194 -9.50 1.51 -9.64
CA PRO A 194 -9.61 0.54 -10.71
C PRO A 194 -9.22 -0.88 -10.28
N ALA A 195 -8.14 -1.04 -9.53
CA ALA A 195 -7.72 -2.35 -9.02
C ALA A 195 -8.78 -2.98 -8.09
N ALA A 196 -9.39 -2.17 -7.22
CA ALA A 196 -10.47 -2.59 -6.34
C ALA A 196 -11.76 -2.97 -7.12
N VAL A 197 -12.13 -2.18 -8.12
CA VAL A 197 -13.29 -2.45 -9.00
C VAL A 197 -13.07 -3.72 -9.82
N VAL A 198 -11.91 -3.89 -10.44
CA VAL A 198 -11.56 -5.12 -11.20
C VAL A 198 -11.60 -6.34 -10.28
N THR A 199 -11.10 -6.21 -9.05
CA THR A 199 -11.18 -7.26 -8.03
C THR A 199 -12.63 -7.59 -7.67
N ALA A 200 -13.47 -6.58 -7.45
CA ALA A 200 -14.90 -6.76 -7.15
C ALA A 200 -15.62 -7.49 -8.30
N VAL A 201 -15.44 -7.04 -9.53
CA VAL A 201 -16.02 -7.65 -10.74
C VAL A 201 -15.55 -9.10 -10.87
N ALA A 202 -14.25 -9.38 -10.67
CA ALA A 202 -13.72 -10.73 -10.72
C ALA A 202 -14.35 -11.64 -9.64
N LEU A 203 -14.61 -11.13 -8.44
CA LEU A 203 -15.28 -11.87 -7.35
C LEU A 203 -16.75 -12.15 -7.65
N PHE A 204 -17.49 -11.16 -8.20
CA PHE A 204 -18.87 -11.35 -8.61
C PHE A 204 -19.00 -12.36 -9.76
N GLN A 205 -18.10 -12.28 -10.74
CA GLN A 205 -18.03 -13.21 -11.87
C GLN A 205 -17.36 -14.55 -11.53
N ARG A 206 -16.88 -14.75 -10.30
CA ARG A 206 -16.17 -15.96 -9.84
C ARG A 206 -14.99 -16.36 -10.75
N ARG A 207 -14.26 -15.36 -11.26
CA ARG A 207 -13.09 -15.56 -12.12
C ARG A 207 -12.00 -16.35 -11.37
N PRO A 208 -11.18 -17.15 -12.08
CA PRO A 208 -10.21 -18.02 -11.43
C PRO A 208 -9.14 -17.30 -10.60
N GLY A 209 -8.84 -16.03 -10.92
CA GLY A 209 -7.90 -15.17 -10.19
C GLY A 209 -8.51 -14.30 -9.09
N ALA A 210 -9.81 -14.41 -8.82
CA ALA A 210 -10.50 -13.48 -7.91
C ALA A 210 -10.01 -13.57 -6.46
N ALA A 211 -9.73 -14.78 -5.95
CA ALA A 211 -9.19 -14.98 -4.61
C ALA A 211 -7.77 -14.41 -4.47
N LYS A 212 -6.94 -14.59 -5.49
CA LYS A 212 -5.60 -14.00 -5.58
C LYS A 212 -5.66 -12.47 -5.60
N ALA A 213 -6.57 -11.90 -6.39
CA ALA A 213 -6.81 -10.45 -6.45
C ALA A 213 -7.26 -9.89 -5.10
N LEU A 214 -8.21 -10.57 -4.44
CA LEU A 214 -8.67 -10.19 -3.10
C LEU A 214 -7.54 -10.24 -2.07
N TYR A 215 -6.68 -11.26 -2.12
CA TYR A 215 -5.52 -11.36 -1.24
C TYR A 215 -4.56 -10.18 -1.44
N ALA A 216 -4.19 -9.89 -2.68
CA ALA A 216 -3.33 -8.75 -3.02
C ALA A 216 -3.94 -7.41 -2.57
N LEU A 217 -5.23 -7.20 -2.88
CA LEU A 217 -5.96 -5.98 -2.52
C LEU A 217 -6.03 -5.81 -1.00
N THR A 218 -6.38 -6.84 -0.26
CA THR A 218 -6.52 -6.73 1.20
C THR A 218 -5.18 -6.54 1.90
N GLY A 219 -4.09 -7.15 1.40
CA GLY A 219 -2.74 -6.87 1.89
C GLY A 219 -2.28 -5.45 1.60
N TRP A 220 -2.67 -4.86 0.46
CA TRP A 220 -2.44 -3.44 0.20
C TRP A 220 -3.11 -2.54 1.23
N PHE A 221 -4.41 -2.77 1.39
CA PHE A 221 -5.28 -2.00 2.26
C PHE A 221 -4.99 -2.22 3.75
N THR A 222 -4.08 -3.12 4.14
CA THR A 222 -3.57 -3.14 5.52
C THR A 222 -2.45 -2.12 5.76
N LEU A 223 -1.65 -1.79 4.74
CA LEU A 223 -0.46 -0.94 4.92
C LEU A 223 -0.80 0.55 4.81
N VAL A 224 -1.57 0.93 3.78
CA VAL A 224 -1.86 2.35 3.50
C VAL A 224 -2.75 3.01 4.56
N PRO A 225 -3.91 2.44 4.97
CA PRO A 225 -4.73 3.04 6.02
C PRO A 225 -4.01 3.16 7.37
N VAL A 226 -3.15 2.21 7.72
CA VAL A 226 -2.30 2.30 8.92
C VAL A 226 -1.34 3.48 8.81
N SER A 227 -0.77 3.71 7.63
CA SER A 227 0.08 4.87 7.35
C SER A 227 -0.70 6.18 7.47
N VAL A 228 -1.90 6.26 6.91
CA VAL A 228 -2.78 7.45 7.02
C VAL A 228 -3.19 7.72 8.47
N ALA A 229 -3.46 6.68 9.25
CA ALA A 229 -3.75 6.83 10.68
C ALA A 229 -2.51 7.34 11.44
N ALA A 230 -1.33 6.80 11.17
CA ALA A 230 -0.07 7.25 11.78
C ALA A 230 0.26 8.70 11.41
N MET A 231 0.06 9.10 10.15
CA MET A 231 0.17 10.49 9.69
C MET A 231 -0.71 11.42 10.52
N ALA A 232 -2.00 11.11 10.66
CA ALA A 232 -2.94 11.92 11.41
C ALA A 232 -2.60 12.00 12.91
N ILE A 233 -2.06 10.93 13.49
CA ILE A 233 -1.57 10.92 14.87
C ILE A 233 -0.35 11.82 15.02
N VAL A 234 0.62 11.75 14.11
CA VAL A 234 1.81 12.62 14.17
C VAL A 234 1.44 14.09 13.98
N MET A 235 0.51 14.41 13.09
CA MET A 235 -0.04 15.77 12.96
C MET A 235 -0.63 16.29 14.28
N LEU A 236 -1.31 15.42 15.05
CA LEU A 236 -1.80 15.80 16.38
C LEU A 236 -0.66 16.01 17.39
N ILE A 237 0.36 15.14 17.37
CA ILE A 237 1.51 15.22 18.29
C ILE A 237 2.32 16.48 18.06
N ASN A 238 2.52 16.86 16.79
CA ASN A 238 3.34 18.01 16.40
C ASN A 238 2.55 19.32 16.32
N ASP A 239 1.32 19.34 16.83
CA ASP A 239 0.44 20.50 16.86
C ASP A 239 0.18 21.16 15.50
N ASP A 240 0.17 20.36 14.43
CA ASP A 240 0.00 20.76 13.04
C ASP A 240 -1.22 21.68 12.79
N PRO A 241 -1.11 22.72 11.93
CA PRO A 241 -2.19 23.66 11.67
C PRO A 241 -3.46 23.01 11.08
N HIS A 242 -3.30 21.86 10.41
CA HIS A 242 -4.40 21.10 9.80
C HIS A 242 -4.76 19.83 10.57
N LYS A 243 -4.29 19.68 11.82
CA LYS A 243 -4.62 18.52 12.66
C LYS A 243 -6.13 18.39 12.90
N SER A 244 -6.62 17.14 12.90
CA SER A 244 -8.01 16.83 13.20
C SER A 244 -8.12 15.54 14.03
N THR A 245 -8.56 15.67 15.29
CA THR A 245 -8.79 14.53 16.17
C THR A 245 -9.86 13.60 15.62
N ALA A 246 -10.91 14.17 15.02
CA ALA A 246 -11.97 13.38 14.39
C ALA A 246 -11.43 12.54 13.23
N SER A 247 -10.63 13.14 12.35
CA SER A 247 -10.00 12.43 11.22
C SER A 247 -9.06 11.33 11.72
N ALA A 248 -8.23 11.61 12.73
CA ALA A 248 -7.33 10.61 13.31
C ALA A 248 -8.07 9.40 13.88
N VAL A 249 -9.17 9.63 14.62
CA VAL A 249 -10.01 8.54 15.15
C VAL A 249 -10.64 7.73 14.02
N ILE A 250 -11.21 8.40 13.01
CA ILE A 250 -11.83 7.74 11.86
C ILE A 250 -10.81 6.86 11.13
N PHE A 251 -9.62 7.39 10.84
CA PHE A 251 -8.57 6.65 10.15
C PHE A 251 -8.03 5.48 10.98
N ALA A 252 -7.83 5.67 12.30
CA ALA A 252 -7.39 4.59 13.18
C ALA A 252 -8.41 3.44 13.27
N VAL A 253 -9.70 3.77 13.39
CA VAL A 253 -10.79 2.77 13.39
C VAL A 253 -10.85 2.05 12.05
N ALA A 254 -10.82 2.79 10.93
CA ALA A 254 -10.84 2.21 9.60
C ALA A 254 -9.64 1.28 9.36
N ALA A 255 -8.42 1.71 9.72
CA ALA A 255 -7.20 0.92 9.61
C ALA A 255 -7.29 -0.37 10.43
N THR A 256 -7.82 -0.30 11.65
CA THR A 256 -8.01 -1.46 12.52
C THR A 256 -9.00 -2.45 11.90
N LEU A 257 -10.18 -1.99 11.48
CA LEU A 257 -11.22 -2.84 10.91
C LEU A 257 -10.74 -3.53 9.62
N VAL A 258 -10.07 -2.79 8.73
CA VAL A 258 -9.53 -3.32 7.48
C VAL A 258 -8.42 -4.35 7.76
N THR A 259 -7.55 -4.08 8.72
CA THR A 259 -6.46 -5.01 9.10
C THR A 259 -7.00 -6.31 9.69
N LEU A 260 -7.95 -6.22 10.63
CA LEU A 260 -8.61 -7.40 11.21
C LEU A 260 -9.32 -8.23 10.12
N PHE A 261 -10.01 -7.55 9.21
CA PHE A 261 -10.67 -8.21 8.09
C PHE A 261 -9.67 -8.91 7.16
N ALA A 262 -8.58 -8.22 6.79
CA ALA A 262 -7.55 -8.79 5.93
C ALA A 262 -6.92 -10.03 6.56
N ALA A 263 -6.57 -9.98 7.85
CA ALA A 263 -6.06 -11.13 8.59
C ALA A 263 -7.04 -12.32 8.53
N TRP A 264 -8.33 -12.07 8.76
CA TRP A 264 -9.36 -13.10 8.67
C TRP A 264 -9.49 -13.69 7.25
N VAL A 265 -9.45 -12.87 6.19
CA VAL A 265 -9.44 -13.33 4.79
C VAL A 265 -8.21 -14.16 4.49
N HIS A 266 -7.04 -13.72 4.92
CA HIS A 266 -5.77 -14.40 4.64
C HIS A 266 -5.76 -15.81 5.26
N VAL A 267 -6.23 -15.95 6.50
CA VAL A 267 -6.40 -17.26 7.17
C VAL A 267 -7.38 -18.15 6.40
N ARG A 268 -8.53 -17.60 5.96
CA ARG A 268 -9.56 -18.37 5.22
C ARG A 268 -9.11 -18.80 3.83
N LEU A 269 -8.31 -17.98 3.14
CA LEU A 269 -7.80 -18.29 1.80
C LEU A 269 -6.62 -19.26 1.82
N ALA A 270 -5.82 -19.26 2.90
CA ALA A 270 -4.69 -20.17 3.09
C ALA A 270 -5.13 -21.57 3.60
N GLY A 271 -6.24 -21.68 4.32
CA GLY A 271 -6.60 -22.86 5.12
C GLY A 271 -7.28 -24.06 4.44
N HIS A 272 -7.18 -24.26 3.11
CA HIS A 272 -7.84 -25.41 2.42
C HIS A 272 -6.88 -26.20 1.50
N GLN A 273 -5.68 -26.50 1.98
CA GLN A 273 -4.81 -27.53 1.36
C GLN A 273 -4.74 -28.85 2.13
N SER A 274 -5.53 -29.02 3.20
CA SER A 274 -5.53 -30.23 4.02
C SER A 274 -6.84 -31.01 3.89
N SER A 275 -6.99 -31.70 2.77
CA SER A 275 -7.66 -33.01 2.73
C SER A 275 -6.95 -33.88 1.67
N PRO A 276 -5.88 -34.60 2.05
CA PRO A 276 -5.51 -35.81 1.34
C PRO A 276 -6.50 -36.91 1.70
N GLY A 277 -7.25 -37.41 0.72
CA GLY A 277 -7.93 -38.71 0.77
C GLY A 277 -9.13 -38.83 1.72
N GLY A 278 -10.34 -38.81 1.16
CA GLY A 278 -11.46 -39.58 1.68
C GLY A 278 -11.95 -40.46 0.53
N GLY A 279 -11.68 -41.76 0.62
CA GLY A 279 -12.10 -42.77 -0.36
C GLY A 279 -13.60 -42.97 -0.43
#